data_AF-A0A9J8CZW1-F1
#
_entry.id   AF-A0A9J8CZW1-F1
#
_cell.length_a   1.000
_cell.length_b   1.000
_cell.length_c   1.000
_cell.angle_alpha   90.00
_cell.angle_beta   90.00
_cell.angle_gamma   90.00
#
_symmetry.space_group_name_H-M   'P 1'
#
loop_
_entity.id
_entity.type
_entity.pdbx_description
1 polymer ?
#
loop_
_entity_poly.entity_id
_entity_poly.type
_entity_poly.pdbx_seq_one_letter_code
_entity_poly.pdbx_strand_id
1 'polypeptide(L)'
;MSCLPLLYLNQLSQTPGEMSPIFLPRDNKYDWMLAKMWVRSSDFLVHQLVTHLLKTHLLSEVFEMAMYRQLSAVHPVYKLLMPHVRFTIAINAKAREKLISKDGIFSQVSSINGAGMGKLIQNAMKTLTYESLCFPEDIKARGMEDVPKYYYRDDGKMVWKAIHW
;
A
#
# COMPACT_ATOMS: atom_id res chain seq x y z
N MET A 1 -0.37 24.32 20.46
CA MET A 1 0.09 22.94 20.67
C MET A 1 0.53 22.37 19.33
N SER A 2 1.84 22.33 19.09
CA SER A 2 2.43 21.84 17.84
C SER A 2 2.45 20.31 17.83
N CYS A 3 1.66 19.70 16.97
CA CYS A 3 1.70 18.27 16.68
C CYS A 3 3.00 17.98 15.90
N LEU A 4 4.07 17.60 16.60
CA LEU A 4 5.27 17.00 16.01
C LEU A 4 4.99 15.50 15.77
N PRO A 5 5.49 14.90 14.68
CA PRO A 5 5.12 13.54 14.32
C PRO A 5 5.62 12.52 15.36
N LEU A 6 4.68 11.68 15.78
CA LEU A 6 4.74 10.59 16.75
C LEU A 6 5.78 9.51 16.39
N LEU A 7 7.06 9.75 16.66
CA LEU A 7 8.08 8.69 16.77
C LEU A 7 8.69 8.72 18.17
N TYR A 8 7.83 8.69 19.18
CA TYR A 8 8.26 8.72 20.58
C TYR A 8 8.62 7.34 21.12
N LEU A 9 8.14 6.25 20.49
CA LEU A 9 8.39 4.88 20.93
C LEU A 9 8.24 3.86 19.79
N ASN A 10 8.99 2.76 19.84
CA ASN A 10 8.86 1.61 18.94
C ASN A 10 8.78 0.31 19.75
N GLN A 11 7.71 -0.46 19.60
CA GLN A 11 7.62 -1.85 20.07
C GLN A 11 7.62 -2.78 18.86
N LEU A 12 8.54 -3.73 18.80
CA LEU A 12 8.79 -4.52 17.57
C LEU A 12 7.90 -5.77 17.44
N SER A 13 7.08 -6.07 18.46
CA SER A 13 6.08 -7.15 18.45
C SER A 13 4.72 -6.61 18.90
N GLN A 14 3.65 -7.27 18.47
CA GLN A 14 2.28 -6.96 18.92
C GLN A 14 2.04 -7.41 20.38
N THR A 15 2.73 -8.47 20.83
CA THR A 15 2.59 -8.98 22.21
C THR A 15 3.65 -8.35 23.10
N PRO A 16 3.27 -7.52 24.10
CA PRO A 16 4.22 -6.93 25.03
C PRO A 16 4.83 -8.00 25.95
N GLY A 17 6.04 -7.76 26.44
CA GLY A 17 6.72 -8.64 27.38
C GLY A 17 8.22 -8.35 27.46
N GLU A 18 8.93 -9.06 28.33
CA GLU A 18 10.37 -8.86 28.54
C GLU A 18 11.19 -9.02 27.24
N MET A 19 10.74 -9.91 26.34
CA MET A 19 11.37 -10.15 25.03
C MET A 19 10.95 -9.16 23.93
N SER A 20 10.05 -8.21 24.23
CA SER A 20 9.60 -7.16 23.31
C SER A 20 9.63 -5.79 23.99
N PRO A 21 10.84 -5.28 24.31
CA PRO A 21 10.97 -3.97 24.95
C PRO A 21 10.44 -2.85 24.06
N ILE A 22 10.07 -1.75 24.70
CA ILE A 22 9.71 -0.49 24.04
C ILE A 22 10.99 0.33 23.89
N PHE A 23 11.43 0.53 22.65
CA PHE A 23 12.60 1.35 22.33
C PHE A 23 12.21 2.82 22.25
N LEU A 24 13.03 3.69 22.84
CA LEU A 24 12.84 5.13 22.92
C LEU A 24 14.00 5.88 22.25
N PRO A 25 13.78 7.12 21.75
CA PRO A 25 14.86 7.94 21.18
C PRO A 25 16.03 8.23 22.12
N ARG A 26 15.83 8.08 23.43
CA ARG A 26 16.83 8.30 24.49
C ARG A 26 17.68 7.07 24.81
N ASP A 27 17.34 5.91 24.26
CA ASP A 27 18.10 4.68 24.49
C ASP A 27 19.46 4.75 23.76
N ASN A 28 20.25 3.68 23.88
CA ASN A 28 21.51 3.58 23.14
C ASN A 28 21.29 3.89 21.65
N LYS A 29 22.22 4.66 21.06
CA LYS A 29 22.16 5.09 19.66
C LYS A 29 21.87 3.93 18.70
N TYR A 30 22.49 2.77 18.91
CA TYR A 30 22.35 1.63 18.03
C TYR A 30 21.04 0.86 18.27
N ASP A 31 20.56 0.78 19.51
CA ASP A 31 19.27 0.17 19.84
C ASP A 31 18.13 0.95 19.17
N TRP A 32 18.13 2.28 19.31
CA TRP A 32 17.13 3.13 18.66
C TRP A 32 17.23 3.09 17.13
N MET A 33 18.45 3.05 16.59
CA MET A 33 18.66 2.94 15.15
C MET A 33 18.11 1.62 14.61
N LEU A 34 18.42 0.50 15.27
CA LEU A 34 17.96 -0.82 14.88
C LEU A 34 16.43 -0.92 14.97
N ALA A 35 15.82 -0.41 16.04
CA ALA A 35 14.36 -0.39 16.18
C ALA A 35 13.68 0.35 15.01
N LYS A 36 14.21 1.51 14.60
CA LYS A 36 13.70 2.22 13.42
C LYS A 36 13.91 1.43 12.13
N MET A 37 15.05 0.75 11.95
CA MET A 37 15.30 -0.07 10.76
C MET A 37 14.27 -1.20 10.64
N TRP A 38 13.88 -1.83 11.75
CA TRP A 38 12.81 -2.81 11.77
C TRP A 38 11.46 -2.22 11.37
N VAL A 39 11.10 -1.04 11.87
CA VAL A 39 9.87 -0.34 11.44
C VAL A 39 9.90 -0.05 9.94
N ARG A 40 11.04 0.41 9.39
CA ARG A 40 11.20 0.65 7.94
C ARG A 40 11.13 -0.64 7.12
N SER A 41 11.67 -1.74 7.63
CA SER A 41 11.58 -3.06 6.98
C SER A 41 10.12 -3.54 6.90
N SER A 42 9.36 -3.39 7.98
CA SER A 42 7.92 -3.71 8.01
C SER A 42 7.10 -2.82 7.08
N ASP A 43 7.36 -1.50 7.08
CA ASP A 43 6.74 -0.54 6.16
C ASP A 43 7.01 -0.92 4.69
N PHE A 44 8.23 -1.33 4.36
CA PHE A 44 8.58 -1.79 3.02
C PHE A 44 7.73 -2.99 2.56
N LEU A 45 7.50 -3.97 3.43
CA LEU A 45 6.68 -5.14 3.09
C LEU A 45 5.22 -4.75 2.82
N VAL A 46 4.63 -3.91 3.68
CA VAL A 46 3.26 -3.41 3.49
C VAL A 46 3.17 -2.56 2.24
N HIS A 47 4.13 -1.66 2.02
CA HIS A 47 4.20 -0.82 0.83
C HIS A 47 4.21 -1.66 -0.44
N GLN A 48 5.15 -2.62 -0.56
CA GLN A 48 5.32 -3.38 -1.80
C GLN A 48 4.13 -4.29 -2.10
N LEU A 49 3.62 -5.00 -1.09
CA LEU A 49 2.63 -6.05 -1.31
C LEU A 49 1.18 -5.55 -1.21
N VAL A 50 0.92 -4.58 -0.34
CA VAL A 50 -0.44 -4.07 -0.10
C VAL A 50 -0.66 -2.75 -0.83
N THR A 51 0.12 -1.72 -0.52
CA THR A 51 -0.10 -0.37 -1.07
C THR A 51 0.17 -0.32 -2.58
N HIS A 52 1.23 -0.99 -3.04
CA HIS A 52 1.64 -1.02 -4.44
C HIS A 52 0.97 -2.18 -5.17
N LEU A 53 1.38 -3.43 -4.93
CA LEU A 53 0.89 -4.57 -5.70
C LEU A 53 -0.63 -4.75 -5.61
N LEU A 54 -1.20 -4.87 -4.41
CA LEU A 54 -2.63 -5.14 -4.27
C LEU A 54 -3.49 -3.92 -4.68
N LYS A 55 -3.29 -2.78 -4.02
CA LYS A 55 -4.20 -1.63 -4.12
C LYS A 55 -4.10 -0.86 -5.44
N THR A 56 -3.01 -0.98 -6.19
CA THR A 56 -2.91 -0.37 -7.53
C THR A 56 -2.94 -1.41 -8.63
N HIS A 57 -1.94 -2.29 -8.71
CA HIS A 57 -1.79 -3.23 -9.82
C HIS A 57 -2.96 -4.22 -9.94
N LEU A 58 -3.21 -5.00 -8.89
CA LEU A 58 -4.20 -6.07 -8.95
C LEU A 58 -5.64 -5.54 -9.06
N LEU A 59 -5.97 -4.45 -8.35
CA LEU A 59 -7.29 -3.83 -8.47
C LEU A 59 -7.51 -3.19 -9.85
N SER A 60 -6.49 -2.52 -10.42
CA SER A 60 -6.61 -1.96 -11.78
C SER A 60 -6.82 -3.06 -12.83
N GLU A 61 -6.18 -4.22 -12.66
CA GLU A 61 -6.40 -5.38 -13.53
C GLU A 61 -7.84 -5.94 -13.40
N VAL A 62 -8.44 -5.92 -12.21
CA VAL A 62 -9.85 -6.29 -12.04
C VAL A 62 -10.76 -5.36 -12.85
N PHE A 63 -10.53 -4.03 -12.78
CA PHE A 63 -11.30 -3.06 -13.57
C PHE A 63 -11.07 -3.23 -15.07
N GLU A 64 -9.83 -3.44 -15.52
CA GLU A 64 -9.50 -3.70 -16.93
C GLU A 64 -10.21 -4.96 -17.45
N MET A 65 -10.16 -6.06 -16.70
CA MET A 65 -10.81 -7.32 -17.07
C MET A 65 -12.33 -7.18 -17.15
N ALA A 66 -12.96 -6.48 -16.19
CA ALA A 66 -14.39 -6.22 -16.21
C ALA A 66 -14.77 -5.36 -17.43
N MET A 67 -14.01 -4.29 -17.69
CA MET A 67 -14.21 -3.41 -18.84
C MET A 67 -14.15 -4.19 -20.16
N TYR A 68 -13.09 -4.98 -20.41
CA TYR A 68 -12.96 -5.75 -21.65
C TYR A 68 -14.05 -6.80 -21.84
N ARG A 69 -14.53 -7.41 -20.75
CA ARG A 69 -15.49 -8.52 -20.82
C ARG A 69 -16.94 -8.05 -20.93
N GLN A 70 -17.26 -6.85 -20.42
CA GLN A 70 -18.65 -6.42 -20.26
C GLN A 70 -19.00 -5.16 -21.06
N LEU A 71 -18.02 -4.42 -21.57
CA LEU A 71 -18.26 -3.19 -22.33
C LEU A 71 -17.75 -3.33 -23.77
N SER A 72 -18.61 -3.06 -24.74
CA SER A 72 -18.20 -3.04 -26.15
C SER A 72 -17.29 -1.84 -26.43
N ALA A 73 -16.46 -1.92 -27.46
CA ALA A 73 -15.51 -0.85 -27.81
C ALA A 73 -16.18 0.50 -28.20
N VAL A 74 -17.48 0.46 -28.53
CA VAL A 74 -18.28 1.66 -28.81
C VAL A 74 -18.86 2.29 -27.53
N HIS A 75 -18.93 1.56 -26.42
CA HIS A 75 -19.50 2.04 -25.17
C HIS A 75 -18.68 3.23 -24.63
N PRO A 76 -19.32 4.33 -24.18
CA PRO A 76 -18.60 5.53 -23.74
C PRO A 76 -17.66 5.26 -22.55
N VAL A 77 -18.10 4.44 -21.58
CA VAL A 77 -17.24 4.06 -20.43
C VAL A 77 -16.01 3.25 -20.86
N TYR A 78 -16.12 2.42 -21.91
CA TYR A 78 -14.95 1.73 -22.46
C TYR A 78 -13.94 2.76 -23.00
N LYS A 79 -14.41 3.70 -23.82
CA LYS A 79 -13.55 4.75 -24.40
C LYS A 79 -12.88 5.61 -23.33
N LEU A 80 -13.60 5.92 -22.25
CA LEU A 80 -13.10 6.66 -21.11
C LEU A 80 -12.00 5.90 -20.36
N LEU A 81 -12.23 4.62 -20.02
CA LEU A 81 -11.34 3.85 -19.14
C LEU A 81 -10.11 3.29 -19.86
N MET A 82 -10.21 2.97 -21.15
CA MET A 82 -9.13 2.39 -21.95
C MET A 82 -7.75 3.04 -21.79
N PRO A 83 -7.59 4.38 -21.87
CA PRO A 83 -6.28 5.00 -21.68
C PRO A 83 -5.72 4.82 -20.26
N HIS A 84 -6.56 4.60 -19.24
CA HIS A 84 -6.15 4.48 -17.84
C HIS A 84 -5.71 3.07 -17.44
N VAL A 85 -6.07 2.05 -18.22
CA VAL A 85 -5.74 0.65 -17.93
C VAL A 85 -4.73 0.04 -18.89
N ARG A 86 -4.29 0.82 -19.89
CA ARG A 86 -3.37 0.35 -20.93
C ARG A 86 -2.14 -0.32 -20.32
N PHE A 87 -1.91 -1.57 -20.71
CA PHE A 87 -0.80 -2.43 -20.28
C PHE A 87 -0.87 -3.00 -18.86
N THR A 88 -1.93 -2.75 -18.10
CA THR A 88 -2.05 -3.25 -16.72
C THR A 88 -2.04 -4.78 -16.63
N ILE A 89 -2.86 -5.49 -17.41
CA ILE A 89 -2.81 -6.96 -17.52
C ILE A 89 -1.41 -7.44 -17.94
N ALA A 90 -0.77 -6.75 -18.88
CA ALA A 90 0.53 -7.17 -19.41
C ALA A 90 1.65 -7.06 -18.38
N ILE A 91 1.73 -5.95 -17.62
CA ILE A 91 2.73 -5.80 -16.57
C ILE A 91 2.46 -6.75 -15.40
N ASN A 92 1.19 -6.97 -15.05
CA ASN A 92 0.83 -7.90 -13.97
C ASN A 92 1.11 -9.35 -14.34
N ALA A 93 0.91 -9.75 -15.60
CA ALA A 93 1.30 -11.07 -16.09
C ALA A 93 2.82 -11.28 -15.98
N LYS A 94 3.63 -10.30 -16.40
CA LYS A 94 5.09 -10.34 -16.22
C LYS A 94 5.51 -10.38 -14.75
N ALA A 95 4.83 -9.62 -13.88
CA ALA A 95 5.10 -9.64 -12.45
C ALA A 95 4.83 -11.03 -11.86
N ARG A 96 3.71 -11.67 -12.21
CA ARG A 96 3.39 -13.04 -11.80
C ARG A 96 4.43 -14.05 -12.27
N GLU A 97 5.02 -13.86 -13.43
CA GLU A 97 6.03 -14.78 -13.99
C GLU A 97 7.42 -14.56 -13.38
N LYS A 98 7.89 -13.31 -13.29
CA LYS A 98 9.30 -12.98 -13.02
C LYS A 98 9.55 -12.32 -11.67
N LEU A 99 8.54 -11.70 -11.06
CA LEU A 99 8.72 -10.89 -9.85
C LEU A 99 8.23 -11.63 -8.60
N ILE A 100 6.96 -12.04 -8.59
CA ILE A 100 6.29 -12.62 -7.41
C ILE A 100 6.07 -14.13 -7.52
N SER A 101 6.62 -14.78 -8.56
CA SER A 101 6.67 -16.23 -8.67
C SER A 101 7.56 -16.83 -7.58
N LYS A 102 7.48 -18.15 -7.40
CA LYS A 102 8.30 -18.91 -6.44
C LYS A 102 9.80 -18.59 -6.57
N ASP A 103 10.28 -18.49 -7.80
CA ASP A 103 11.69 -18.22 -8.10
C ASP A 103 11.92 -16.76 -8.58
N GLY A 104 10.89 -15.91 -8.46
CA GLY A 104 10.93 -14.52 -8.88
C GLY A 104 11.81 -13.65 -7.98
N ILE A 105 12.22 -12.49 -8.51
CA ILE A 105 13.16 -11.58 -7.83
C ILE A 105 12.69 -11.23 -6.42
N PHE A 106 11.40 -10.94 -6.23
CA PHE A 106 10.88 -10.52 -4.93
C PHE A 106 10.96 -11.66 -3.90
N SER A 107 10.78 -12.92 -4.33
CA SER A 107 10.94 -14.10 -3.48
C SER A 107 12.38 -14.33 -3.02
N GLN A 108 13.37 -13.81 -3.76
CA GLN A 108 14.78 -13.95 -3.43
C GLN A 108 15.30 -12.86 -2.46
N VAL A 109 14.69 -11.67 -2.48
CA VAL A 109 15.18 -10.50 -1.72
C VAL A 109 14.29 -10.09 -0.56
N SER A 110 13.05 -10.56 -0.51
CA SER A 110 12.11 -10.27 0.56
C SER A 110 12.48 -10.98 1.86
N SER A 111 12.26 -10.30 2.98
CA SER A 111 12.41 -10.88 4.33
C SER A 111 11.30 -11.89 4.69
N ILE A 112 10.22 -11.96 3.91
CA ILE A 112 9.17 -12.97 4.03
C ILE A 112 9.13 -13.88 2.79
N ASN A 113 8.81 -15.16 3.00
CA ASN A 113 8.65 -16.13 1.93
C ASN A 113 7.31 -15.95 1.17
N GLY A 114 7.13 -16.67 0.06
CA GLY A 114 5.92 -16.58 -0.76
C GLY A 114 4.60 -16.86 0.00
N ALA A 115 4.62 -17.78 0.99
CA ALA A 115 3.45 -18.02 1.85
C ALA A 115 3.13 -16.80 2.73
N GLY A 116 4.14 -16.14 3.29
CA GLY A 116 4.01 -14.89 4.03
C GLY A 116 3.47 -13.76 3.17
N MET A 117 3.97 -13.63 1.93
CA MET A 117 3.46 -12.64 0.96
C MET A 117 1.97 -12.87 0.68
N GLY A 118 1.60 -14.11 0.35
CA GLY A 118 0.20 -14.49 0.11
C GLY A 118 -0.68 -14.22 1.33
N LYS A 119 -0.21 -14.54 2.53
CA LYS A 119 -0.95 -14.29 3.77
C LYS A 119 -1.17 -12.79 4.02
N LEU A 120 -0.16 -11.95 3.78
CA LEU A 120 -0.27 -10.50 3.94
C LEU A 120 -1.32 -9.91 2.99
N ILE A 121 -1.28 -10.29 1.71
CA ILE A 121 -2.26 -9.86 0.70
C ILE A 121 -3.66 -10.34 1.07
N GLN A 122 -3.82 -11.61 1.46
CA GLN A 122 -5.11 -12.17 1.88
C GLN A 122 -5.69 -11.44 3.09
N ASN A 123 -4.86 -11.09 4.08
CA ASN A 123 -5.31 -10.35 5.25
C ASN A 123 -5.73 -8.92 4.85
N ALA A 124 -4.97 -8.24 4.00
CA ALA A 124 -5.32 -6.91 3.51
C ALA A 124 -6.62 -6.91 2.69
N MET A 125 -6.87 -7.94 1.90
CA MET A 125 -8.12 -8.11 1.15
C MET A 125 -9.37 -8.19 2.03
N LYS A 126 -9.26 -8.78 3.24
CA LYS A 126 -10.40 -8.88 4.18
C LYS A 126 -10.88 -7.53 4.69
N THR A 127 -10.01 -6.52 4.69
CA THR A 127 -10.30 -5.18 5.18
C THR A 127 -10.41 -4.16 4.04
N LEU A 128 -10.24 -4.59 2.79
CA LEU A 128 -10.33 -3.72 1.63
C LEU A 128 -11.80 -3.38 1.37
N THR A 129 -12.13 -2.09 1.39
CA THR A 129 -13.46 -1.58 1.03
C THR A 129 -13.35 -0.64 -0.16
N TYR A 130 -14.44 -0.44 -0.89
CA TYR A 130 -14.47 0.58 -1.95
C TYR A 130 -14.20 1.99 -1.38
N GLU A 131 -14.75 2.30 -0.21
CA GLU A 131 -14.48 3.56 0.50
C GLU A 131 -12.99 3.77 0.80
N SER A 132 -12.23 2.70 1.08
CA SER A 132 -10.78 2.79 1.28
C SER A 132 -9.97 3.11 0.01
N LEU A 133 -10.63 3.09 -1.16
CA LEU A 133 -10.07 3.50 -2.45
C LEU A 133 -10.48 4.93 -2.83
N CYS A 134 -11.49 5.49 -2.14
CA CYS A 134 -11.91 6.87 -2.35
C CYS A 134 -11.01 7.80 -1.53
N PHE A 135 -10.30 8.68 -2.23
CA PHE A 135 -9.18 9.42 -1.64
C PHE A 135 -9.59 10.33 -0.46
N PRO A 136 -10.65 11.15 -0.55
CA PRO A 136 -11.09 11.97 0.57
C PRO A 136 -11.52 11.14 1.78
N GLU A 137 -12.26 10.06 1.54
CA GLU A 137 -12.78 9.17 2.57
C GLU A 137 -11.65 8.43 3.30
N ASP A 138 -10.63 7.91 2.59
CA ASP A 138 -9.45 7.29 3.21
C ASP A 138 -8.67 8.28 4.10
N ILE A 139 -8.46 9.51 3.62
CA ILE A 139 -7.77 10.55 4.40
C ILE A 139 -8.54 10.85 5.69
N LYS A 140 -9.86 10.98 5.58
CA LYS A 140 -10.74 11.24 6.73
C LYS A 140 -10.79 10.07 7.70
N ALA A 141 -10.92 8.83 7.19
CA ALA A 141 -10.98 7.61 8.01
C ALA A 141 -9.73 7.42 8.88
N ARG A 142 -8.57 7.93 8.42
CA ARG A 142 -7.30 7.90 9.17
C ARG A 142 -7.10 9.11 10.09
N GLY A 143 -8.02 10.07 10.11
CA GLY A 143 -7.91 11.30 10.91
C GLY A 143 -6.80 12.24 10.43
N MET A 144 -6.46 12.22 9.14
CA MET A 144 -5.29 12.92 8.61
C MET A 144 -5.61 14.24 7.89
N GLU A 145 -6.83 14.76 8.04
CA GLU A 145 -7.30 15.94 7.30
C GLU A 145 -6.55 17.22 7.65
N ASP A 146 -6.17 17.39 8.92
CA ASP A 146 -5.61 18.65 9.43
C ASP A 146 -4.11 18.56 9.76
N VAL A 147 -3.47 17.42 9.46
CA VAL A 147 -2.03 17.24 9.71
C VAL A 147 -1.22 18.24 8.86
N PRO A 148 -0.34 19.06 9.47
CA PRO A 148 0.44 20.04 8.72
C PRO A 148 1.48 19.34 7.84
N LYS A 149 1.82 19.95 6.69
CA LYS A 149 2.85 19.48 5.75
C LYS A 149 2.61 18.06 5.22
N TYR A 150 1.36 17.66 5.03
CA TYR A 150 1.01 16.36 4.45
C TYR A 150 0.78 16.48 2.93
N TYR A 151 1.86 16.71 2.17
CA TYR A 151 1.77 17.04 0.75
C TYR A 151 1.08 15.97 -0.12
N TYR A 152 1.27 14.68 0.19
CA TYR A 152 0.53 13.60 -0.49
C TYR A 152 -0.99 13.78 -0.42
N ARG A 153 -1.51 14.18 0.76
CA ARG A 153 -2.94 14.49 0.93
C ARG A 153 -3.33 15.68 0.08
N ASP A 154 -2.56 16.77 0.18
CA ASP A 154 -2.91 18.05 -0.42
C ASP A 154 -2.97 17.93 -1.95
N ASP A 155 -1.92 17.37 -2.55
CA ASP A 155 -1.82 17.15 -4.00
C ASP A 155 -2.84 16.10 -4.46
N GLY A 156 -2.98 15.01 -3.71
CA GLY A 156 -3.94 13.95 -4.04
C GLY A 156 -5.39 14.42 -4.01
N LYS A 157 -5.77 15.31 -3.09
CA LYS A 157 -7.11 15.95 -3.07
C LYS A 157 -7.33 16.80 -4.32
N MET A 158 -6.30 17.52 -4.79
CA MET A 158 -6.39 18.31 -6.01
C MET A 158 -6.60 17.43 -7.25
N VAL A 159 -5.82 16.35 -7.39
CA VAL A 159 -5.96 15.40 -8.50
C VAL A 159 -7.31 14.69 -8.44
N TRP A 160 -7.75 14.25 -7.26
CA TRP A 160 -9.05 13.62 -7.07
C TRP A 160 -10.19 14.53 -7.54
N LYS A 161 -10.18 15.80 -7.14
CA LYS A 161 -11.18 16.79 -7.55
C LYS A 161 -11.17 17.02 -9.05
N ALA A 162 -9.98 17.12 -9.67
CA ALA A 162 -9.86 17.29 -11.12
C ALA A 162 -10.46 16.11 -11.91
N ILE A 163 -10.45 14.91 -11.33
CA ILE A 163 -11.06 13.71 -11.93
C ILE A 163 -12.58 13.67 -11.69
N HIS A 164 -13.09 14.15 -10.55
CA HIS A 164 -14.49 13.99 -10.13
C HIS A 164 -15.47 15.11 -10.54
N TRP A 165 -14.97 16.26 -11.00
CA TRP A 165 -15.75 17.44 -11.44
C TRP A 165 -16.73 17.99 -10.40
#